data_AF-A0A949HWX3-F1
#
_entry.id   AF-A0A949HWX3-F1
#
_cell.length_a   1.000
_cell.length_b   1.000
_cell.length_c   1.000
_cell.angle_alpha   90.00
_cell.angle_beta   90.00
_cell.angle_gamma   90.00
#
_symmetry.space_group_name_H-M   'P 1'
#
loop_
_entity.id
_entity.type
_entity.pdbx_description
1 polymer ?
#
loop_
_entity_poly.entity_id
_entity_poly.type
_entity_poly.pdbx_seq_one_letter_code
_entity_poly.pdbx_strand_id
1 'polypeptide(L)'
;EKEFQVFDSLSWTEAQKRDARQYRPGLAIRFHRQTTGFAKDETVAVVAVENNSLKIQRADGSENLFELGAGCACFDVGEKRKLKVAAGDKLLLQSNWRKKFVNGELVEVKAIQGGSVVLADGRVIPENYRTFTHGYAVTSHAAQGKTVDEVLVVASSRSLPAVHQEQFYVSISRGRDACRVFTDDVEMLRSHVTRSSARLAAVEVVSPAHSRKFILKVLQRGHRFLEQFRQRLGLQQTILPDNRSPQMKTPRYEHQRTSTHRIGV
;
A
#
# COMPACT_ATOMS: atom_id res chain seq x y z
N GLU A 1 31.58 4.10 11.41
CA GLU A 1 30.42 3.21 11.13
C GLU A 1 29.75 2.86 12.47
N LYS A 2 28.42 2.71 12.49
CA LYS A 2 27.64 2.29 13.67
C LYS A 2 26.54 1.33 13.25
N GLU A 3 26.28 0.31 14.08
CA GLU A 3 25.19 -0.64 13.87
C GLU A 3 23.88 -0.12 14.48
N PHE A 4 22.79 -0.20 13.72
CA PHE A 4 21.43 0.10 14.12
C PHE A 4 20.54 -1.13 13.99
N GLN A 5 19.62 -1.30 14.93
CA GLN A 5 18.53 -2.26 14.79
C GLN A 5 17.37 -1.57 14.06
N VAL A 6 17.13 -1.97 12.82
CA VAL A 6 16.08 -1.42 11.95
C VAL A 6 14.91 -2.40 11.83
N PHE A 7 13.72 -1.87 11.60
CA PHE A 7 12.51 -2.62 11.30
C PHE A 7 12.34 -2.74 9.79
N ASP A 8 12.29 -3.97 9.30
CA ASP A 8 12.09 -4.29 7.89
C ASP A 8 10.69 -4.88 7.71
N SER A 9 9.86 -4.23 6.89
CA SER A 9 8.46 -4.62 6.71
C SER A 9 8.35 -5.88 5.85
N LEU A 10 7.55 -6.85 6.28
CA LEU A 10 7.20 -8.00 5.46
C LEU A 10 6.08 -7.69 4.44
N SER A 11 5.57 -6.46 4.43
CA SER A 11 4.52 -6.00 3.50
C SER A 11 3.27 -6.89 3.50
N TRP A 12 2.88 -7.39 4.67
CA TRP A 12 1.71 -8.26 4.80
C TRP A 12 0.42 -7.52 4.47
N THR A 13 -0.47 -8.23 3.77
CA THR A 13 -1.85 -7.80 3.57
C THR A 13 -2.63 -7.80 4.88
N GLU A 14 -3.75 -7.08 4.93
CA GLU A 14 -4.62 -7.11 6.12
C GLU A 14 -5.12 -8.52 6.46
N ALA A 15 -5.37 -9.35 5.45
CA ALA A 15 -5.78 -10.73 5.65
C ALA A 15 -4.67 -11.58 6.29
N GLN A 16 -3.43 -11.42 5.83
CA GLN A 16 -2.28 -12.09 6.44
C GLN A 16 -2.05 -11.61 7.88
N LYS A 17 -2.21 -10.31 8.16
CA LYS A 17 -2.10 -9.76 9.51
C LYS A 17 -3.15 -10.32 10.48
N ARG A 18 -4.30 -10.81 10.00
CA ARG A 18 -5.34 -11.43 10.84
C ARG A 18 -5.09 -12.90 11.13
N ASP A 19 -4.26 -13.58 10.35
CA ASP A 19 -4.03 -15.01 10.50
C ASP A 19 -2.88 -15.27 11.47
N ALA A 20 -3.21 -15.73 12.68
CA ALA A 20 -2.24 -16.03 13.74
C ALA A 20 -1.15 -17.01 13.29
N ARG A 21 -1.45 -17.90 12.33
CA ARG A 21 -0.52 -18.93 11.82
C ARG A 21 0.62 -18.34 11.00
N GLN A 22 0.49 -17.11 10.52
CA GLN A 22 1.56 -16.41 9.80
C GLN A 22 2.63 -15.89 10.76
N TYR A 23 2.29 -15.69 12.03
CA TYR A 23 3.20 -15.14 13.03
C TYR A 23 4.14 -16.21 13.56
N ARG A 24 5.38 -15.82 13.80
CA ARG A 24 6.41 -16.64 14.43
C ARG A 24 7.17 -15.83 15.48
N PRO A 25 7.72 -16.48 16.52
CA PRO A 25 8.65 -15.84 17.44
C PRO A 25 9.79 -15.14 16.70
N GLY A 26 10.16 -13.95 17.16
CA GLY A 26 11.22 -13.12 16.56
C GLY A 26 10.74 -12.08 15.55
N LEU A 27 9.49 -12.16 15.08
CA LEU A 27 8.87 -11.07 14.33
C LEU A 27 8.67 -9.84 15.23
N ALA A 28 8.47 -8.68 14.60
CA ALA A 28 8.14 -7.44 15.26
C ALA A 28 6.85 -6.85 14.69
N ILE A 29 6.12 -6.16 15.55
CA ILE A 29 4.92 -5.41 15.20
C ILE A 29 5.19 -3.93 15.48
N ARG A 30 5.05 -3.08 14.45
CA ARG A 30 5.19 -1.63 14.57
C ARG A 30 3.83 -0.96 14.40
N PHE A 31 3.38 -0.22 15.41
CA PHE A 31 2.13 0.53 15.38
C PHE A 31 2.36 1.90 14.75
N HIS A 32 1.78 2.20 13.60
CA HIS A 32 1.92 3.52 12.96
C HIS A 32 0.76 4.47 13.34
N ARG A 33 -0.26 3.95 14.04
CA ARG A 33 -1.34 4.72 14.68
C ARG A 33 -1.44 4.30 16.15
N GLN A 34 -1.79 5.26 17.00
CA GLN A 34 -2.12 4.94 18.39
C GLN A 34 -3.35 4.03 18.42
N THR A 35 -3.25 2.96 19.20
CA THR A 35 -4.30 1.95 19.39
C THR A 35 -4.45 1.70 20.89
N THR A 36 -5.55 1.10 21.33
CA THR A 36 -5.74 0.72 22.73
C THR A 36 -4.54 -0.08 23.24
N GLY A 37 -3.81 0.48 24.22
CA GLY A 37 -2.63 -0.17 24.81
C GLY A 37 -1.31 0.00 24.05
N PHE A 38 -1.28 0.69 22.90
CA PHE A 38 -0.05 0.93 22.14
C PHE A 38 0.07 2.38 21.65
N ALA A 39 1.21 2.98 21.91
CA ALA A 39 1.54 4.31 21.45
C ALA A 39 1.80 4.33 19.95
N LYS A 40 1.64 5.51 19.35
CA LYS A 40 2.04 5.71 17.96
C LYS A 40 3.56 5.53 17.84
N ASP A 41 3.97 4.81 16.80
CA ASP A 41 5.35 4.46 16.47
C ASP A 41 6.04 3.50 17.45
N GLU A 42 5.28 2.89 18.35
CA GLU A 42 5.75 1.82 19.23
C GLU A 42 6.05 0.55 18.42
N THR A 43 7.14 -0.15 18.79
CA THR A 43 7.51 -1.43 18.20
C THR A 43 7.63 -2.48 19.30
N VAL A 44 6.93 -3.61 19.12
CA VAL A 44 6.92 -4.74 20.05
C VAL A 44 7.43 -6.00 19.35
N ALA A 45 8.01 -6.93 20.09
CA ALA A 45 8.48 -8.22 19.57
C ALA A 45 7.44 -9.31 19.82
N VAL A 46 7.27 -10.23 18.88
CA VAL A 46 6.44 -11.43 19.05
C VAL A 46 7.29 -12.50 19.70
N VAL A 47 6.87 -12.98 20.87
CA VAL A 47 7.57 -14.00 21.67
C VAL A 47 6.96 -15.37 21.45
N ALA A 48 5.62 -15.46 21.41
CA ALA A 48 4.91 -16.71 21.19
C ALA A 48 3.54 -16.46 20.52
N VAL A 49 2.96 -17.53 19.98
CA VAL A 49 1.61 -17.56 19.43
C VAL A 49 0.79 -18.54 20.27
N GLU A 50 -0.29 -18.06 20.89
CA GLU A 50 -1.12 -18.83 21.82
C GLU A 50 -2.60 -18.69 21.44
N ASN A 51 -3.28 -19.78 21.07
CA ASN A 51 -4.73 -19.84 20.88
C ASN A 51 -5.35 -18.64 20.13
N ASN A 52 -4.76 -18.28 18.97
CA ASN A 52 -5.18 -17.18 18.11
C ASN A 52 -4.87 -15.75 18.64
N SER A 53 -4.06 -15.66 19.69
CA SER A 53 -3.47 -14.44 20.23
C SER A 53 -1.94 -14.49 20.16
N LEU A 54 -1.32 -13.31 20.20
CA LEU A 54 0.13 -13.17 20.18
C LEU A 54 0.62 -12.76 21.56
N LYS A 55 1.58 -13.50 22.11
CA LYS A 55 2.34 -13.03 23.25
C LYS A 55 3.43 -12.09 22.76
N ILE A 56 3.33 -10.82 23.13
CA ILE A 56 4.25 -9.77 22.68
C ILE A 56 5.05 -9.21 23.85
N GLN A 57 6.25 -8.74 23.56
CA GLN A 57 7.15 -8.10 24.52
C GLN A 57 7.49 -6.68 24.06
N ARG A 58 7.33 -5.72 24.97
CA ARG A 58 7.71 -4.32 24.78
C ARG A 58 9.20 -4.09 25.06
N ALA A 59 9.70 -2.91 24.71
CA ALA A 59 11.09 -2.53 24.95
C ALA A 59 11.46 -2.45 26.45
N ASP A 60 10.49 -2.24 27.34
CA ASP A 60 10.66 -2.24 28.80
C ASP A 60 10.70 -3.66 29.41
N GLY A 61 10.54 -4.70 28.57
CA GLY A 61 10.48 -6.10 29.00
C GLY A 61 9.10 -6.57 29.43
N SER A 62 8.08 -5.69 29.46
CA SER A 62 6.71 -6.09 29.79
C SER A 62 6.13 -6.99 28.69
N GLU A 63 5.49 -8.08 29.12
CA GLU A 63 4.82 -9.02 28.24
C GLU A 63 3.31 -8.85 28.32
N ASN A 64 2.65 -8.82 27.17
CA ASN A 64 1.19 -8.73 27.09
C ASN A 64 0.65 -9.67 26.02
N LEU A 65 -0.60 -10.10 26.21
CA LEU A 65 -1.34 -10.77 25.16
C LEU A 65 -1.95 -9.74 24.22
N PHE A 66 -1.79 -9.98 22.92
CA PHE A 66 -2.34 -9.17 21.85
C PHE A 66 -3.25 -10.03 21.00
N GLU A 67 -4.56 -9.74 21.06
CA GLU A 67 -5.56 -10.47 20.30
C GLU A 67 -5.59 -10.00 18.85
N LEU A 68 -5.52 -10.96 17.91
CA LEU A 68 -5.63 -10.67 16.49
C LEU A 68 -7.10 -10.51 16.10
N GLY A 69 -7.53 -9.27 15.88
CA GLY A 69 -8.91 -8.96 15.54
C GLY A 69 -9.05 -7.65 14.77
N ALA A 70 -9.69 -6.66 15.38
CA ALA A 70 -9.86 -5.33 14.81
C ALA A 70 -8.56 -4.50 14.94
N GLY A 71 -8.20 -3.71 13.91
CA GLY A 71 -7.05 -2.82 13.96
C GLY A 71 -5.80 -3.27 13.18
N CYS A 72 -5.91 -4.29 12.31
CA CYS A 72 -4.82 -4.69 11.39
C CYS A 72 -4.32 -3.56 10.46
N ALA A 73 -5.17 -2.54 10.25
CA ALA A 73 -4.82 -1.34 9.49
C ALA A 73 -3.95 -0.35 10.29
N CYS A 74 -3.76 -0.54 11.60
CA CYS A 74 -3.04 0.39 12.48
C CYS A 74 -1.57 0.00 12.71
N PHE A 75 -1.18 -1.21 12.31
CA PHE A 75 0.17 -1.73 12.52
C PHE A 75 0.74 -2.39 11.28
N ASP A 76 2.05 -2.58 11.31
CA ASP A 76 2.80 -3.31 10.32
C ASP A 76 3.60 -4.44 10.96
N VAL A 77 3.83 -5.51 10.21
CA VAL A 77 4.54 -6.70 10.68
C VAL A 77 5.83 -6.83 9.91
N GLY A 78 6.92 -7.07 10.63
CA GLY A 78 8.25 -7.02 10.08
C GLY A 78 9.25 -7.84 10.87
N GLU A 79 10.50 -7.75 10.47
CA GLU A 79 11.64 -8.34 11.16
C GLU A 79 12.55 -7.24 11.68
N LYS A 80 13.24 -7.52 12.79
CA LYS A 80 14.33 -6.64 13.25
C LYS A 80 15.62 -7.09 12.60
N ARG A 81 16.24 -6.22 11.81
CA ARG A 81 17.51 -6.47 11.13
C ARG A 81 18.59 -5.53 11.64
N LYS A 82 19.84 -6.00 11.68
CA LYS A 82 21.00 -5.15 11.93
C LYS A 82 21.43 -4.47 10.62
N LEU A 83 21.61 -3.16 10.67
CA LEU A 83 22.07 -2.35 9.55
C LEU A 83 23.24 -1.50 10.02
N LYS A 84 24.40 -1.66 9.39
CA LYS A 84 25.54 -0.78 9.64
C LYS A 84 25.40 0.48 8.79
N VAL A 85 25.67 1.62 9.39
CA VAL A 85 25.56 2.93 8.74
C VAL A 85 26.82 3.75 9.04
N ALA A 86 27.34 4.43 8.03
CA ALA A 86 28.47 5.33 8.11
C ALA A 86 28.13 6.72 7.55
N ALA A 87 28.99 7.70 7.84
CA ALA A 87 28.92 8.99 7.16
C ALA A 87 29.19 8.79 5.66
N GLY A 88 28.46 9.50 4.81
CA GLY A 88 28.44 9.33 3.36
C GLY A 88 27.41 8.31 2.86
N ASP A 89 26.81 7.49 3.73
CA ASP A 89 25.83 6.50 3.28
C ASP A 89 24.55 7.13 2.75
N LYS A 90 24.01 6.54 1.68
CA LYS A 90 22.65 6.82 1.24
C LYS A 90 21.69 5.88 1.94
N LEU A 91 20.63 6.42 2.52
CA LEU A 91 19.55 5.67 3.16
C LEU A 91 18.23 5.88 2.41
N LEU A 92 17.45 4.82 2.28
CA LEU A 92 16.08 4.85 1.79
C LEU A 92 15.13 4.79 2.98
N LEU A 93 14.31 5.82 3.14
CA LEU A 93 13.30 5.90 4.19
C LEU A 93 12.08 5.06 3.81
N GLN A 94 11.68 4.11 4.66
CA GLN A 94 10.63 3.12 4.35
C GLN A 94 9.29 3.43 5.05
N SER A 95 9.19 4.55 5.76
CA SER A 95 7.91 5.00 6.32
C SER A 95 7.85 6.50 6.50
N ASN A 96 6.64 7.04 6.43
CA ASN A 96 6.40 8.44 6.75
C ASN A 96 6.65 8.69 8.24
N TRP A 97 7.26 9.84 8.54
CA TRP A 97 7.42 10.28 9.92
C TRP A 97 7.19 11.77 10.03
N ARG A 98 6.11 12.12 10.75
CA ARG A 98 5.62 13.49 10.87
C ARG A 98 5.49 14.10 9.45
N LYS A 99 5.63 15.42 9.33
CA LYS A 99 5.77 16.11 8.03
C LYS A 99 7.24 16.28 7.61
N LYS A 100 8.15 15.47 8.18
CA LYS A 100 9.59 15.63 7.99
C LYS A 100 10.19 14.59 7.05
N PHE A 101 9.70 13.35 7.10
CA PHE A 101 10.21 12.24 6.30
C PHE A 101 9.09 11.58 5.52
N VAL A 102 9.38 11.26 4.27
CA VAL A 102 8.43 10.63 3.34
C VAL A 102 8.91 9.21 2.99
N ASN A 103 7.98 8.27 2.87
CA ASN A 103 8.28 6.93 2.40
C ASN A 103 8.82 6.96 0.95
N GLY A 104 9.93 6.27 0.70
CA GLY A 104 10.62 6.24 -0.59
C GLY A 104 11.65 7.36 -0.80
N GLU A 105 11.81 8.23 0.20
CA GLU A 105 12.78 9.32 0.17
C GLU A 105 14.22 8.79 0.34
N LEU A 106 15.14 9.27 -0.50
CA LEU A 106 16.57 9.00 -0.38
C LEU A 106 17.24 10.15 0.35
N VAL A 107 17.98 9.83 1.41
CA VAL A 107 18.71 10.81 2.22
C VAL A 107 20.17 10.39 2.37
N GLU A 108 21.04 11.34 2.62
CA GLU A 108 22.47 11.10 2.79
C GLU A 108 22.90 11.37 4.23
N VAL A 109 23.68 10.47 4.79
CA VAL A 109 24.18 10.54 6.16
C VAL A 109 25.37 11.47 6.21
N LYS A 110 25.28 12.54 7.00
CA LYS A 110 26.40 13.45 7.25
C LYS A 110 27.25 12.96 8.43
N ALA A 111 26.58 12.61 9.53
CA ALA A 111 27.25 12.18 10.75
C ALA A 111 26.30 11.36 11.63
N ILE A 112 26.87 10.62 12.58
CA ILE A 112 26.13 9.85 13.57
C ILE A 112 26.46 10.41 14.95
N GLN A 113 25.44 10.79 15.72
CA GLN A 113 25.58 11.41 17.03
C GLN A 113 24.74 10.62 18.04
N GLY A 114 25.39 9.85 18.91
CA GLY A 114 24.66 8.94 19.80
C GLY A 114 23.83 7.95 18.97
N GLY A 115 22.54 7.79 19.27
CA GLY A 115 21.62 7.00 18.44
C GLY A 115 20.95 7.79 17.30
N SER A 116 21.22 9.07 17.13
CA SER A 116 20.61 9.88 16.07
C SER A 116 21.50 9.95 14.83
N VAL A 117 20.88 10.09 13.66
CA VAL A 117 21.58 10.22 12.37
C VAL A 117 21.35 11.61 11.82
N VAL A 118 22.42 12.38 11.64
CA VAL A 118 22.39 13.72 11.05
C VAL A 118 22.50 13.58 9.54
N LEU A 119 21.56 14.18 8.82
CA LEU A 119 21.49 14.14 7.37
C LEU A 119 22.23 15.31 6.73
N ALA A 120 22.64 15.16 5.48
CA ALA A 120 23.35 16.19 4.71
C ALA A 120 22.54 17.48 4.55
N ASP A 121 21.21 17.37 4.49
CA ASP A 121 20.27 18.50 4.40
C ASP A 121 19.98 19.19 5.76
N GLY A 122 20.64 18.76 6.83
CA GLY A 122 20.49 19.32 8.18
C GLY A 122 19.34 18.72 9.00
N ARG A 123 18.49 17.85 8.44
CA ARG A 123 17.50 17.10 9.22
C ARG A 123 18.18 16.03 10.08
N VAL A 124 17.49 15.60 11.13
CA VAL A 124 17.98 14.56 12.05
C VAL A 124 16.96 13.43 12.12
N ILE A 125 17.41 12.22 11.81
CA ILE A 125 16.66 11.00 12.07
C ILE A 125 16.78 10.69 13.57
N PRO A 126 15.66 10.75 14.32
CA PRO A 126 15.66 10.50 15.75
C PRO A 126 15.84 9.02 16.08
N GLU A 127 16.14 8.71 17.34
CA GLU A 127 16.42 7.34 17.77
C GLU A 127 15.24 6.37 17.61
N ASN A 128 14.02 6.90 17.66
CA ASN A 128 12.79 6.13 17.49
C ASN A 128 12.38 5.93 16.03
N TYR A 129 13.06 6.56 15.07
CA TYR A 129 12.86 6.27 13.66
C TYR A 129 13.89 5.24 13.21
N ARG A 130 13.42 4.02 12.95
CA ARG A 130 14.25 2.85 12.60
C ARG A 130 13.73 2.08 11.40
N THR A 131 12.99 2.76 10.53
CA THR A 131 12.37 2.19 9.32
C THR A 131 13.05 2.75 8.09
N PHE A 132 14.31 2.36 7.91
CA PHE A 132 15.13 2.72 6.76
C PHE A 132 16.08 1.57 6.41
N THR A 133 16.53 1.55 5.16
CA THR A 133 17.55 0.64 4.64
C THR A 133 18.59 1.42 3.84
N HIS A 134 19.60 0.76 3.28
CA HIS A 134 20.51 1.42 2.35
C HIS A 134 19.79 1.84 1.07
N GLY A 135 20.09 3.04 0.59
CA GLY A 135 19.52 3.65 -0.60
C GLY A 135 20.33 3.47 -1.88
N TYR A 136 21.29 2.55 -1.89
CA TYR A 136 22.13 2.28 -3.07
C TYR A 136 21.41 1.51 -4.19
N ALA A 137 20.40 0.73 -3.82
CA ALA A 137 19.55 0.02 -4.75
C ALA A 137 18.09 0.17 -4.30
N VAL A 138 17.20 0.32 -5.28
CA VAL A 138 15.76 0.42 -5.05
C VAL A 138 15.05 -0.61 -5.92
N THR A 139 13.86 -1.04 -5.50
CA THR A 139 13.04 -1.92 -6.33
C THR A 139 12.57 -1.18 -7.58
N SER A 140 12.35 -1.91 -8.68
CA SER A 140 11.82 -1.35 -9.93
C SER A 140 10.56 -0.49 -9.71
N HIS A 141 9.66 -0.97 -8.84
CA HIS A 141 8.43 -0.26 -8.50
C HIS A 141 8.71 1.06 -7.76
N ALA A 142 9.65 1.07 -6.80
CA ALA A 142 10.04 2.28 -6.08
C ALA A 142 10.82 3.29 -6.94
N ALA A 143 11.37 2.87 -8.08
CA ALA A 143 12.03 3.72 -9.05
C ALA A 143 11.07 4.36 -10.07
N GLN A 144 9.78 4.02 -10.05
CA GLN A 144 8.83 4.53 -11.04
C GLN A 144 8.78 6.07 -11.04
N GLY A 145 8.87 6.66 -12.23
CA GLY A 145 8.87 8.11 -12.40
C GLY A 145 10.22 8.79 -12.17
N LYS A 146 11.23 8.07 -11.67
CA LYS A 146 12.62 8.58 -11.59
C LYS A 146 13.28 8.49 -12.96
N THR A 147 14.13 9.46 -13.28
CA THR A 147 15.00 9.42 -14.47
C THR A 147 16.43 9.59 -13.97
N VAL A 148 17.32 8.73 -14.45
CA VAL A 148 18.75 8.72 -14.11
C VAL A 148 19.56 8.62 -15.40
N ASP A 149 20.83 8.99 -15.35
CA ASP A 149 21.67 8.95 -16.55
C ASP A 149 21.94 7.49 -16.95
N GLU A 150 22.30 6.65 -15.97
CA GLU A 150 22.49 5.21 -16.17
C GLU A 150 21.63 4.38 -15.21
N VAL A 151 21.06 3.27 -15.72
CA VAL A 151 20.34 2.29 -14.90
C VAL A 151 21.03 0.93 -14.91
N LEU A 152 21.20 0.36 -13.72
CA LEU A 152 21.69 -1.00 -13.51
C LEU A 152 20.52 -1.85 -13.00
N VAL A 153 20.05 -2.80 -13.80
CA VAL A 153 18.95 -3.71 -13.45
C VAL A 153 19.53 -5.07 -13.09
N VAL A 154 19.26 -5.54 -11.88
CA VAL A 154 19.63 -6.88 -11.44
C VAL A 154 18.38 -7.76 -11.46
N ALA A 155 18.38 -8.79 -12.31
CA ALA A 155 17.30 -9.74 -12.49
C ALA A 155 17.84 -11.17 -12.33
N SER A 156 18.00 -11.60 -11.09
CA SER A 156 18.42 -12.97 -10.76
C SER A 156 17.27 -13.98 -10.88
N SER A 157 17.58 -15.25 -11.09
CA SER A 157 16.66 -16.39 -11.10
C SER A 157 15.67 -16.40 -9.94
N ARG A 158 16.09 -15.99 -8.75
CA ARG A 158 15.23 -15.85 -7.56
C ARG A 158 14.19 -14.74 -7.66
N SER A 159 14.49 -13.68 -8.41
CA SER A 159 13.62 -12.52 -8.64
C SER A 159 12.78 -12.62 -9.92
N LEU A 160 13.16 -13.50 -10.87
CA LEU A 160 12.48 -13.64 -12.15
C LEU A 160 10.97 -13.95 -12.05
N PRO A 161 10.47 -14.74 -11.07
CA PRO A 161 9.03 -14.92 -10.90
C PRO A 161 8.24 -13.62 -10.66
N ALA A 162 8.90 -12.58 -10.15
CA ALA A 162 8.29 -11.25 -9.99
C ALA A 162 8.43 -10.37 -11.25
N VAL A 163 9.35 -10.69 -12.17
CA VAL A 163 9.58 -9.94 -13.40
C VAL A 163 8.51 -10.27 -14.45
N HIS A 164 7.94 -9.22 -15.02
CA HIS A 164 6.98 -9.25 -16.12
C HIS A 164 7.27 -8.10 -17.08
N GLN A 165 6.66 -8.14 -18.27
CA GLN A 165 6.94 -7.21 -19.37
C GLN A 165 6.88 -5.74 -18.95
N GLU A 166 5.80 -5.33 -18.28
CA GLU A 166 5.56 -3.94 -17.88
C GLU A 166 6.59 -3.46 -16.85
N GLN A 167 6.89 -4.27 -15.82
CA GLN A 167 7.91 -3.92 -14.82
C GLN A 167 9.31 -3.86 -15.42
N PHE A 168 9.64 -4.79 -16.32
CA PHE A 168 10.94 -4.79 -16.99
C PHE A 168 11.09 -3.54 -17.85
N TYR A 169 10.07 -3.21 -18.66
CA TYR A 169 10.02 -1.98 -19.45
C TYR A 169 10.15 -0.73 -18.57
N VAL A 170 9.41 -0.67 -17.45
CA VAL A 170 9.51 0.42 -16.48
C VAL A 170 10.92 0.54 -15.91
N SER A 171 11.64 -0.56 -15.69
CA SER A 171 13.00 -0.53 -15.13
C SER A 171 14.03 0.00 -16.14
N ILE A 172 14.01 -0.52 -17.37
CA ILE A 172 15.01 -0.18 -18.39
C ILE A 172 14.82 1.23 -18.97
N SER A 173 13.58 1.72 -19.00
CA SER A 173 13.24 3.05 -19.54
C SER A 173 13.61 4.21 -18.61
N ARG A 174 14.22 3.97 -17.45
CA ARG A 174 14.63 5.02 -16.50
C ARG A 174 15.99 5.64 -16.83
N GLY A 175 16.84 4.91 -17.55
CA GLY A 175 18.15 5.39 -17.99
C GLY A 175 18.01 6.31 -19.19
N ARG A 176 18.62 7.50 -19.13
CA ARG A 176 18.67 8.43 -20.27
C ARG A 176 19.74 8.02 -21.26
N ASP A 177 20.90 7.62 -20.77
CA ASP A 177 22.10 7.43 -21.57
C ASP A 177 22.46 5.94 -21.71
N ALA A 178 22.32 5.16 -20.62
CA ALA A 178 22.62 3.73 -20.65
C ALA A 178 21.72 2.88 -19.75
N CYS A 179 21.56 1.62 -20.14
CA CYS A 179 20.90 0.58 -19.35
C CYS A 179 21.72 -0.72 -19.42
N ARG A 180 22.05 -1.28 -18.25
CA ARG A 180 22.76 -2.57 -18.13
C ARG A 180 21.93 -3.54 -17.31
N VAL A 181 21.69 -4.73 -17.86
CA VAL A 181 20.91 -5.79 -17.18
C VAL A 181 21.86 -6.92 -16.78
N PHE A 182 21.84 -7.28 -15.51
CA PHE A 182 22.61 -8.37 -14.93
C PHE A 182 21.65 -9.50 -14.56
N THR A 183 21.88 -10.68 -15.14
CA THR A 183 21.10 -11.89 -14.88
C THR A 183 22.01 -13.11 -14.88
N ASP A 184 21.67 -14.11 -14.09
CA ASP A 184 22.28 -15.43 -14.05
C ASP A 184 21.64 -16.40 -15.06
N ASP A 185 20.46 -16.08 -15.61
CA ASP A 185 19.76 -16.91 -16.59
C ASP A 185 19.03 -16.04 -17.63
N VAL A 186 19.67 -15.88 -18.80
CA VAL A 186 19.17 -15.05 -19.90
C VAL A 186 17.89 -15.62 -20.53
N GLU A 187 17.79 -16.94 -20.66
CA GLU A 187 16.63 -17.58 -21.30
C GLU A 187 15.40 -17.50 -20.39
N MET A 188 15.58 -17.74 -19.09
CA MET A 188 14.50 -17.58 -18.12
C MET A 188 14.04 -16.12 -18.07
N LEU A 189 14.96 -15.15 -18.03
CA LEU A 189 14.61 -13.73 -18.09
C LEU A 189 13.80 -13.40 -19.35
N ARG A 190 14.26 -13.85 -20.53
CA ARG A 190 13.55 -13.63 -21.80
C ARG A 190 12.13 -14.19 -21.75
N SER A 191 11.94 -15.39 -21.20
CA SER A 191 10.61 -16.02 -21.09
C SER A 191 9.64 -15.27 -20.15
N HIS A 192 10.16 -14.56 -19.16
CA HIS A 192 9.36 -13.78 -18.21
C HIS A 192 9.05 -12.37 -18.73
N VAL A 193 9.99 -11.72 -19.41
CA VAL A 193 9.82 -10.37 -19.97
C VAL A 193 8.82 -10.36 -21.13
N THR A 194 8.56 -11.49 -21.79
CA THR A 194 7.51 -11.59 -22.82
C THR A 194 6.11 -11.82 -22.25
N ARG A 195 5.98 -12.11 -20.94
CA ARG A 195 4.69 -12.30 -20.29
C ARG A 195 4.18 -10.97 -19.74
N SER A 196 2.98 -10.59 -20.16
CA SER A 196 2.27 -9.45 -19.58
C SER A 196 1.69 -9.80 -18.21
N SER A 197 1.75 -8.85 -17.28
CA SER A 197 1.03 -8.91 -16.00
C SER A 197 -0.32 -8.18 -16.07
N ALA A 198 -0.89 -7.97 -17.26
CA ALA A 198 -2.18 -7.33 -17.44
C ALA A 198 -3.23 -7.99 -16.54
N ARG A 199 -3.71 -7.23 -15.55
CA ARG A 199 -4.75 -7.69 -14.63
C ARG A 199 -6.11 -7.43 -15.28
N LEU A 200 -6.78 -8.52 -15.65
CA LEU A 200 -8.17 -8.45 -16.07
C LEU A 200 -9.05 -7.94 -14.92
N ALA A 201 -9.96 -7.04 -15.23
CA ALA A 201 -11.02 -6.66 -14.30
C ALA A 201 -11.90 -7.88 -13.99
N ALA A 202 -12.52 -7.91 -12.81
CA ALA A 202 -13.37 -9.03 -12.39
C ALA A 202 -14.49 -9.34 -13.41
N VAL A 203 -14.99 -8.33 -14.11
CA VAL A 203 -16.00 -8.45 -15.18
C VAL A 203 -15.45 -9.05 -16.48
N GLU A 204 -14.15 -8.92 -16.73
CA GLU A 204 -13.46 -9.45 -17.92
C GLU A 204 -13.05 -10.91 -17.71
N VAL A 205 -12.84 -11.33 -16.46
CA VAL A 205 -12.57 -12.73 -16.09
C VAL A 205 -13.80 -13.62 -16.32
N VAL A 206 -15.01 -13.05 -16.18
CA VAL A 206 -16.25 -13.80 -16.43
C VAL A 206 -16.52 -13.82 -17.93
N SER A 207 -16.60 -15.02 -18.50
CA SER A 207 -16.84 -15.14 -19.95
C SER A 207 -18.16 -14.44 -20.35
N PRO A 208 -18.25 -13.84 -21.55
CA PRO A 208 -19.42 -13.08 -21.98
C PRO A 208 -20.75 -13.84 -21.85
N ALA A 209 -20.70 -15.17 -22.02
CA ALA A 209 -21.84 -16.07 -21.86
C ALA A 209 -22.34 -16.19 -20.41
N HIS A 210 -21.42 -16.17 -19.43
CA HIS A 210 -21.75 -16.20 -18.01
C HIS A 210 -22.18 -14.83 -17.49
N SER A 211 -21.58 -13.75 -18.00
CA SER A 211 -21.95 -12.36 -17.65
C SER A 211 -23.40 -12.05 -18.04
N ARG A 212 -23.87 -12.48 -19.22
CA ARG A 212 -25.30 -12.35 -19.61
C ARG A 212 -26.24 -13.10 -18.67
N LYS A 213 -25.93 -14.35 -18.31
CA LYS A 213 -26.74 -15.16 -17.38
C LYS A 213 -26.74 -14.57 -15.97
N PHE A 214 -25.62 -14.01 -15.52
CA PHE A 214 -25.50 -13.35 -14.21
C PHE A 214 -26.32 -12.06 -14.16
N ILE A 215 -26.21 -11.19 -15.16
CA ILE A 215 -27.00 -9.95 -15.27
C ILE A 215 -28.50 -10.27 -15.30
N LEU A 216 -28.93 -11.28 -16.08
CA LEU A 216 -30.32 -11.73 -16.09
C LEU A 216 -30.80 -12.23 -14.72
N LYS A 217 -29.97 -13.00 -14.00
CA LYS A 217 -30.29 -13.43 -12.63
C LYS A 217 -30.39 -12.27 -11.64
N VAL A 218 -29.51 -11.28 -11.74
CA VAL A 218 -29.52 -10.08 -10.88
C VAL A 218 -30.78 -9.25 -11.15
N LEU A 219 -31.13 -9.02 -12.41
CA LEU A 219 -32.36 -8.33 -12.80
C LEU A 219 -33.62 -9.08 -12.32
N GLN A 220 -33.66 -10.41 -12.45
CA GLN A 220 -34.76 -11.22 -11.93
C GLN A 220 -34.86 -11.21 -10.40
N ARG A 221 -33.73 -11.09 -9.68
CA ARG A 221 -33.72 -10.91 -8.23
C ARG A 221 -34.20 -9.51 -7.82
N GLY A 222 -33.75 -8.48 -8.52
CA GLY A 222 -34.19 -7.11 -8.32
C GLY A 222 -35.70 -6.94 -8.57
N HIS A 223 -36.21 -7.54 -9.64
CA HIS A 223 -37.65 -7.53 -9.95
C HIS A 223 -38.47 -8.26 -8.88
N ARG A 224 -38.03 -9.44 -8.41
CA ARG A 224 -38.69 -10.14 -7.29
C ARG A 224 -38.66 -9.34 -6.00
N PHE A 225 -37.54 -8.69 -5.70
CA PHE A 225 -37.42 -7.82 -4.53
C PHE A 225 -38.36 -6.62 -4.62
N LEU A 226 -38.44 -5.96 -5.78
CA LEU A 226 -39.38 -4.86 -6.04
C LEU A 226 -40.83 -5.30 -5.89
N GLU A 227 -41.22 -6.47 -6.42
CA GLU A 227 -42.57 -7.01 -6.25
C GLU A 227 -42.89 -7.32 -4.78
N GLN A 228 -41.97 -7.94 -4.05
CA GLN A 228 -42.12 -8.18 -2.60
C GLN A 228 -42.20 -6.88 -1.80
N PHE A 229 -41.42 -5.87 -2.19
CA PHE A 229 -41.44 -4.55 -1.58
C PHE A 229 -42.76 -3.81 -1.86
N ARG A 230 -43.29 -3.94 -3.08
CA ARG A 230 -44.59 -3.38 -3.50
C ARG A 230 -45.75 -4.03 -2.76
N GLN A 231 -45.71 -5.35 -2.55
CA GLN A 231 -46.70 -6.07 -1.76
C GLN A 231 -46.66 -5.69 -0.27
N ARG A 232 -45.47 -5.43 0.29
CA ARG A 232 -45.33 -4.93 1.67
C ARG A 232 -45.85 -3.51 1.86
N LEU A 233 -45.66 -2.63 0.88
CA LEU A 233 -46.21 -1.27 0.90
C LEU A 233 -47.72 -1.24 0.68
N GLY A 234 -48.27 -2.15 -0.14
CA GLY A 234 -49.70 -2.28 -0.39
C GLY A 234 -50.55 -2.68 0.82
N LEU A 235 -49.94 -3.24 1.87
CA LEU A 235 -50.62 -3.58 3.13
C LEU A 235 -50.63 -2.42 4.15
N GLN A 236 -49.95 -1.31 3.89
CA GLN A 236 -49.92 -0.13 4.79
C GLN A 236 -50.72 1.09 4.27
N GLN A 237 -51.38 1.00 3.11
CA GLN A 237 -52.16 2.11 2.55
C GLN A 237 -53.64 1.76 2.40
N THR A 238 -54.32 1.51 3.52
CA THR A 238 -55.74 1.88 3.68
C THR A 238 -55.80 3.13 4.55
N ILE A 239 -55.49 4.27 3.96
CA ILE A 239 -55.85 5.58 4.50
C ILE A 239 -56.66 6.29 3.39
N LEU A 240 -57.83 6.75 3.78
CA LEU A 240 -58.91 7.33 2.97
C LEU A 240 -58.45 8.52 2.10
N PRO A 241 -59.14 8.82 0.97
CA PRO A 241 -58.71 9.86 0.05
C PRO A 241 -59.00 11.25 0.63
N ASP A 242 -57.97 12.08 0.80
CA ASP A 242 -58.13 13.52 0.99
C ASP A 242 -57.64 14.26 -0.26
N ASN A 243 -58.48 15.16 -0.73
CA ASN A 243 -58.53 15.67 -2.09
C ASN A 243 -57.93 17.07 -2.14
N ARG A 244 -56.59 17.20 -2.14
CA ARG A 244 -55.89 18.47 -2.39
C ARG A 244 -54.56 18.26 -3.12
N SER A 245 -54.52 18.60 -4.40
CA SER A 245 -53.30 18.62 -5.22
C SER A 245 -52.68 20.03 -5.24
N PRO A 246 -51.41 20.21 -4.84
CA PRO A 246 -50.63 21.38 -5.26
C PRO A 246 -49.77 21.03 -6.49
N GLN A 247 -49.97 21.77 -7.58
CA GLN A 247 -49.15 21.68 -8.80
C GLN A 247 -47.69 22.06 -8.50
N MET A 248 -46.74 21.15 -8.73
CA MET A 248 -45.31 21.46 -8.73
C MET A 248 -44.90 22.04 -10.10
N LYS A 249 -44.38 23.27 -10.09
CA LYS A 249 -43.75 23.92 -11.25
C LYS A 249 -42.32 23.42 -11.45
N THR A 250 -41.96 23.06 -12.68
CA THR A 250 -40.59 22.74 -13.09
C THR A 250 -39.74 24.02 -13.22
N PRO A 251 -38.55 24.10 -12.60
CA PRO A 251 -37.65 25.22 -12.82
C PRO A 251 -36.89 25.06 -14.15
N ARG A 252 -36.85 26.15 -14.93
CA ARG A 252 -36.15 26.26 -16.22
C ARG A 252 -34.77 26.87 -15.96
N TYR A 253 -33.70 26.10 -16.11
CA TYR A 253 -32.32 26.62 -16.04
C TYR A 253 -31.82 26.95 -17.45
N GLU A 254 -31.44 28.20 -17.66
CA GLU A 254 -30.92 28.75 -18.91
C GLU A 254 -29.41 28.97 -18.77
N HIS A 255 -28.60 28.31 -19.62
CA HIS A 255 -27.15 28.47 -19.61
C HIS A 255 -26.75 29.77 -20.32
N GLN A 256 -26.33 30.79 -19.57
CA GLN A 256 -25.63 31.95 -20.13
C GLN A 256 -24.19 31.56 -20.49
N ARG A 257 -23.86 31.56 -21.79
CA ARG A 257 -22.48 31.55 -22.29
C ARG A 257 -22.02 32.99 -22.43
N THR A 258 -21.11 33.44 -21.57
CA THR A 258 -20.44 34.73 -21.74
C THR A 258 -19.27 34.55 -22.71
N SER A 259 -19.38 35.16 -23.89
CA SER A 259 -18.30 35.25 -24.87
C SER A 259 -17.61 36.61 -24.79
N THR A 260 -16.31 36.57 -25.11
CA THR A 260 -15.49 37.66 -25.68
C THR A 260 -14.87 38.67 -24.71
N HIS A 261 -13.53 38.74 -24.74
CA HIS A 261 -12.82 39.99 -25.05
C HIS A 261 -11.68 39.66 -26.03
N ARG A 262 -11.66 40.39 -27.14
CA ARG A 262 -10.56 40.54 -28.11
C ARG A 262 -10.07 41.98 -28.02
N ILE A 263 -8.84 42.21 -28.46
CA ILE A 263 -8.21 43.38 -29.12
C ILE A 263 -6.73 43.38 -28.65
N GLY A 264 -5.69 43.52 -29.48
CA GLY A 264 -5.57 43.82 -30.91
C GLY A 264 -4.10 43.75 -31.32
N VAL A 265 -3.89 44.00 -32.61
CA VAL A 265 -2.67 44.05 -33.45
C VAL A 265 -1.36 44.37 -32.73
#